data_AF-A0A554VC66-F1
#
_entry.id   AF-A0A554VC66-F1
#
_cell.length_a   1.000
_cell.length_b   1.000
_cell.length_c   1.000
_cell.angle_alpha   90.00
_cell.angle_beta   90.00
_cell.angle_gamma   90.00
#
_symmetry.space_group_name_H-M   'P 1'
#
loop_
_entity.id
_entity.type
_entity.pdbx_description
1 polymer ?
#
loop_
_entity_poly.entity_id
_entity_poly.type
_entity_poly.pdbx_seq_one_letter_code
_entity_poly.pdbx_strand_id
1 'polypeptide(L)' 'MEISTVKIKLNILRPKGRKKVEAWLIKNKKVLKVLSLERELGIQRGSIQKFLKYDRKLDDSIIKALEEYIKGMC' A
#
# COMPACT_ATOMS: atom_id res chain seq x y z
N MET A 1 -3.02 28.00 -19.94
CA MET A 1 -4.07 27.35 -19.13
C MET A 1 -3.75 25.88 -18.76
N GLU A 2 -2.47 25.46 -18.83
CA GLU A 2 -2.08 24.05 -18.58
C GLU A 2 -1.34 23.82 -17.26
N ILE A 3 -0.80 24.88 -16.65
CA ILE A 3 0.06 24.77 -15.45
C ILE A 3 -0.76 24.39 -14.20
N SER A 4 -2.01 24.87 -14.11
CA SER A 4 -2.92 24.60 -12.98
C SER A 4 -3.40 23.14 -12.96
N THR A 5 -3.65 22.54 -14.12
CA THR A 5 -4.12 21.15 -14.25
C THR A 5 -3.07 20.13 -13.84
N VAL A 6 -1.79 20.42 -14.11
CA VAL A 6 -0.65 19.58 -13.68
C VAL A 6 -0.41 19.72 -12.17
N LYS A 7 -0.49 20.94 -11.60
CA LYS A 7 -0.39 21.15 -10.14
C LYS A 7 -1.52 20.49 -9.36
N ILE A 8 -2.75 20.48 -9.88
CA ILE A 8 -3.88 19.76 -9.25
C ILE A 8 -3.66 18.24 -9.31
N LYS A 9 -3.20 17.68 -10.44
CA LYS A 9 -2.84 16.26 -10.52
C LYS A 9 -1.69 15.89 -9.58
N LEU A 10 -0.75 16.79 -9.30
CA LEU A 10 0.39 16.56 -8.40
C LEU A 10 0.00 16.69 -6.91
N ASN A 11 -0.90 17.62 -6.55
CA ASN A 11 -1.36 17.82 -5.16
C ASN A 11 -2.33 16.75 -4.66
N ILE A 12 -2.87 15.90 -5.54
CA ILE A 12 -3.65 14.70 -5.20
C ILE A 12 -2.73 13.50 -4.80
N LEU A 13 -1.40 13.62 -4.96
CA LEU A 13 -0.45 12.49 -4.86
C LEU A 13 0.18 12.25 -3.49
N ARG A 14 -0.34 12.86 -2.41
CA ARG A 14 -0.07 12.35 -1.06
C ARG A 14 -1.23 11.44 -0.68
N PRO A 15 -1.20 10.15 -1.05
CA PRO A 15 -2.23 9.24 -0.60
C PRO A 15 -2.27 9.26 0.94
N LYS A 16 -3.46 9.42 1.50
CA LYS A 16 -3.72 9.43 2.95
C LYS A 16 -4.40 8.12 3.36
N GLY A 17 -4.17 7.66 4.58
CA GLY A 17 -4.76 6.43 5.14
C GLY A 17 -4.50 5.20 4.25
N ARG A 18 -5.55 4.40 3.99
CA ARG A 18 -5.51 3.19 3.16
C ARG A 18 -4.73 3.36 1.85
N LYS A 19 -5.00 4.44 1.11
CA LYS A 19 -4.36 4.69 -0.19
C LYS A 19 -2.83 4.78 -0.07
N LYS A 20 -2.31 5.23 1.09
CA LYS A 20 -0.86 5.37 1.33
C LYS A 20 -0.22 3.99 1.39
N VAL A 21 -0.86 3.09 2.14
CA VAL A 21 -0.43 1.71 2.33
C VAL A 21 -0.49 0.95 1.00
N GLU A 22 -1.60 1.08 0.28
CA GLU A 22 -1.78 0.47 -1.04
C GLU A 22 -0.75 0.97 -2.06
N ALA A 23 -0.51 2.29 -2.12
CA ALA A 23 0.51 2.86 -2.99
C ALA A 23 1.92 2.39 -2.61
N TRP A 24 2.22 2.27 -1.31
CA TRP A 24 3.50 1.74 -0.83
C TRP A 24 3.69 0.27 -1.24
N LEU A 25 2.67 -0.56 -1.10
CA LEU A 25 2.70 -1.96 -1.55
C LEU A 25 2.97 -2.08 -3.05
N ILE A 26 2.25 -1.30 -3.87
CA ILE A 26 2.42 -1.31 -5.33
C ILE A 26 3.82 -0.83 -5.73
N LYS A 27 4.30 0.25 -5.10
CA LYS A 27 5.63 0.82 -5.36
C LYS A 27 6.75 -0.17 -5.02
N ASN A 28 6.62 -0.89 -3.91
CA ASN A 28 7.65 -1.78 -3.40
C ASN A 28 7.45 -3.26 -3.82
N LYS A 29 6.46 -3.57 -4.65
CA LYS A 29 6.11 -4.97 -5.01
C LYS A 29 7.26 -5.80 -5.59
N LYS A 30 8.26 -5.15 -6.21
CA LYS A 30 9.44 -5.82 -6.80
C LYS A 30 10.49 -6.22 -5.77
N VAL A 31 10.57 -5.51 -4.64
CA VAL A 31 11.57 -5.72 -3.59
C VAL A 31 10.98 -6.40 -2.36
N LEU A 32 9.65 -6.31 -2.17
CA LEU A 32 8.95 -6.95 -1.07
C LEU A 32 8.90 -8.47 -1.24
N LYS A 33 9.44 -9.19 -0.26
CA LYS A 33 9.13 -10.60 -0.04
C LYS A 33 7.75 -10.69 0.61
N VAL A 34 6.69 -10.55 -0.19
CA VAL A 34 5.29 -10.46 0.26
C VAL A 34 4.90 -11.58 1.23
N LEU A 35 5.31 -12.83 0.96
CA LEU A 35 5.02 -13.96 1.83
C LEU A 35 5.69 -13.83 3.22
N SER A 36 6.89 -13.28 3.28
CA SER A 36 7.60 -13.03 4.54
C SER A 36 6.89 -11.92 5.32
N LEU A 37 6.47 -10.86 4.64
CA LEU A 37 5.70 -9.77 5.24
C LEU A 37 4.36 -10.26 5.80
N GLU A 38 3.63 -11.08 5.04
CA GLU A 38 2.37 -11.67 5.52
C GLU A 38 2.58 -12.50 6.78
N ARG A 39 3.65 -13.31 6.83
CA ARG A 39 3.99 -14.11 8.02
C ARG A 39 4.36 -13.25 9.22
N GLU A 40 5.17 -12.21 9.02
CA GLU A 40 5.62 -11.31 10.09
C GLU A 40 4.45 -10.55 10.72
N LEU A 41 3.48 -10.13 9.89
CA LEU A 41 2.31 -9.40 10.32
C LEU A 41 1.13 -10.29 10.75
N GLY A 42 1.29 -11.62 10.75
CA GLY A 42 0.22 -12.57 11.08
C GLY A 42 -0.97 -12.52 10.09
N ILE A 43 -0.75 -12.05 8.87
CA ILE A 43 -1.76 -11.93 7.82
C ILE A 43 -1.94 -13.28 7.13
N GLN A 44 -3.17 -13.61 6.74
CA GLN A 44 -3.43 -14.80 5.94
C GLN A 44 -2.57 -14.81 4.68
N ARG A 45 -1.86 -15.92 4.48
CA ARG A 45 -0.99 -16.13 3.33
C ARG A 45 -1.73 -15.89 2.01
N GLY A 46 -1.14 -15.05 1.17
CA GLY A 46 -1.64 -14.69 -0.15
C GLY A 46 -2.64 -13.54 -0.18
N SER A 47 -3.01 -12.94 0.95
CA SER A 47 -3.92 -11.77 0.97
C SER A 47 -3.32 -10.54 0.30
N ILE A 48 -2.08 -10.18 0.65
CA ILE A 48 -1.34 -9.09 0.00
C ILE A 48 -1.01 -9.47 -1.45
N GLN A 49 -0.68 -10.75 -1.69
CA GLN A 49 -0.44 -11.23 -3.05
C GLN A 49 -1.67 -11.08 -3.96
N LYS A 50 -2.87 -11.37 -3.45
CA LYS A 50 -4.13 -11.23 -4.20
C LYS A 50 -4.42 -9.76 -4.52
N PHE A 51 -4.15 -8.85 -3.58
CA PHE A 51 -4.19 -7.41 -3.85
C PHE A 51 -3.24 -7.03 -4.97
N LEU A 52 -1.97 -7.43 -4.90
CA LEU A 52 -0.95 -7.05 -5.88
C LEU A 52 -1.15 -7.65 -7.28
N LYS A 53 -1.74 -8.86 -7.38
CA LYS A 53 -1.92 -9.57 -8.66
C LYS A 53 -3.29 -9.35 -9.30
N TYR A 54 -4.34 -9.26 -8.48
CA TYR A 54 -5.72 -9.28 -8.95
C TYR A 54 -6.51 -8.02 -8.55
N ASP A 55 -5.82 -7.00 -7.99
CA ASP A 55 -6.43 -5.76 -7.50
C ASP A 55 -7.56 -6.03 -6.48
N ARG A 56 -7.45 -7.13 -5.70
CA ARG A 56 -8.43 -7.48 -4.68
C ARG A 56 -8.28 -6.55 -3.49
N LYS A 57 -9.38 -5.95 -3.05
CA LYS A 57 -9.40 -5.08 -1.86
C LYS A 57 -8.81 -5.78 -0.64
N LEU A 58 -7.92 -5.09 0.08
CA LEU A 58 -7.42 -5.52 1.38
C LEU A 58 -8.40 -5.17 2.49
N ASP A 59 -8.59 -6.08 3.43
CA ASP A 59 -9.33 -5.84 4.67
C ASP A 59 -8.73 -4.70 5.49
N ASP A 60 -9.58 -3.99 6.24
CA ASP A 60 -9.15 -2.86 7.08
C ASP A 60 -8.15 -3.29 8.16
N SER A 61 -8.27 -4.52 8.69
CA SER A 61 -7.31 -5.10 9.63
C SER A 61 -5.90 -5.21 9.03
N ILE A 62 -5.81 -5.67 7.77
CA ILE A 62 -4.55 -5.79 7.03
C ILE A 62 -3.95 -4.41 6.78
N ILE A 63 -4.78 -3.45 6.36
CA ILE A 63 -4.34 -2.07 6.14
C ILE A 63 -3.79 -1.45 7.42
N LYS A 64 -4.45 -1.67 8.56
CA LYS A 64 -4.00 -1.17 9.86
C LYS A 64 -2.65 -1.77 10.26
N ALA A 65 -2.51 -3.09 10.17
CA ALA A 65 -1.26 -3.78 10.50
C ALA A 65 -0.08 -3.28 9.63
N LEU A 66 -0.32 -3.10 8.33
CA LEU A 66 0.67 -2.54 7.41
C LEU A 66 0.99 -1.06 7.71
N GLU A 67 -0.01 -0.27 8.10
CA GLU A 67 0.23 1.13 8.46
C GLU A 67 1.12 1.24 9.71
N GLU A 68 0.86 0.43 10.74
CA GLU A 68 1.67 0.35 11.96
C GLU A 68 3.10 -0.13 11.64
N TYR A 69 3.22 -1.15 10.80
CA TYR A 69 4.52 -1.64 10.33
C TYR A 69 5.34 -0.55 9.62
N ILE A 70 4.73 0.14 8.65
CA ILE A 70 5.40 1.19 7.87
C ILE A 70 5.77 2.38 8.78
N LYS A 71 4.92 2.72 9.76
CA LYS A 71 5.23 3.75 10.76
C LYS A 71 6.44 3.38 11.62
N GLY A 72 6.62 2.11 11.98
CA GLY A 72 7.78 1.65 12.75
C GLY A 72 9.11 1.66 11.99
N MET A 73 9.09 1.76 10.66
CA MET A 73 10.28 1.86 9.82
C MET A 73 10.76 3.31 9.57
N CYS A 74 9.94 4.30 9.93
CA CYS A 74 10.21 5.73 9.74
C CYS A 74 10.56 6.40 11.06
#